data_AF-A0A9E0YS02-F1
#
_entry.id   AF-A0A9E0YS02-F1
#
_cell.length_a   1.000
_cell.length_b   1.000
_cell.length_c   1.000
_cell.angle_alpha   90.00
_cell.angle_beta   90.00
_cell.angle_gamma   90.00
#
_symmetry.space_group_name_H-M   'P 1'
#
loop_
_entity.id
_entity.type
_entity.pdbx_description
1 polymer ?
#
loop_
_entity_poly.entity_id
_entity_poly.type
_entity_poly.pdbx_seq_one_letter_code
_entity_poly.pdbx_strand_id
1 'polypeptide(L)'
;LGAGGITALPVNALAMGLVGGAVVSGAHRLTGRKKSFWSVLVPVWLGVVVAAVLLALVLGLQPWLASDASGQPLFFPFGPRVTLPVIVLPHLAIGVAEGMLSWFVLSALEARRMPA
;
A
#
# COMPACT_ATOMS: atom_id res chain seq x y z
N LEU A 1 10.11 -9.73 -13.49
CA LEU A 1 9.74 -8.32 -13.73
C LEU A 1 10.75 -7.31 -13.20
N GLY A 2 11.64 -7.66 -12.25
CA GLY A 2 12.64 -6.71 -11.73
C GLY A 2 12.08 -5.52 -10.94
N ALA A 3 10.77 -5.55 -10.62
CA ALA A 3 10.03 -4.48 -9.96
C ALA A 3 10.21 -4.48 -8.41
N GLY A 4 11.41 -4.81 -7.94
CA GLY A 4 11.76 -4.92 -6.53
C GLY A 4 13.11 -5.62 -6.33
N GLY A 5 13.79 -5.34 -5.22
CA GLY A 5 15.05 -6.00 -4.85
C GLY A 5 14.83 -7.32 -4.13
N ILE A 6 15.68 -8.31 -4.39
CA ILE A 6 15.62 -9.62 -3.69
C ILE A 6 15.81 -9.43 -2.18
N THR A 7 16.72 -8.54 -1.78
CA THR A 7 16.96 -8.20 -0.37
C THR A 7 15.85 -7.33 0.25
N ALA A 8 15.08 -6.63 -0.59
CA ALA A 8 13.92 -5.85 -0.17
C ALA A 8 12.62 -6.69 -0.10
N LEU A 9 12.65 -7.95 -0.53
CA LEU A 9 11.47 -8.82 -0.54
C LEU A 9 10.80 -8.92 0.85
N PRO A 10 11.51 -9.09 1.98
CA PRO A 10 10.87 -9.22 3.28
C PRO A 10 10.05 -7.98 3.66
N VAL A 11 10.61 -6.78 3.46
CA VAL A 11 9.90 -5.53 3.79
C VAL A 11 8.73 -5.28 2.84
N ASN A 12 8.88 -5.58 1.55
CA ASN A 12 7.82 -5.45 0.57
C ASN A 12 6.65 -6.40 0.87
N ALA A 13 6.96 -7.66 1.18
CA ALA A 13 5.97 -8.67 1.55
C ALA A 13 5.26 -8.30 2.86
N LEU A 14 6.00 -7.79 3.85
CA LEU A 14 5.43 -7.32 5.11
C LEU A 14 4.45 -6.17 4.89
N ALA A 15 4.85 -5.13 4.15
CA ALA A 15 4.02 -3.93 4.02
C ALA A 15 2.82 -4.13 3.10
N MET A 16 3.02 -4.69 1.91
CA MET A 16 1.94 -4.84 0.92
C MET A 16 1.12 -6.11 1.15
N GLY A 17 1.79 -7.24 1.40
CA GLY A 17 1.15 -8.53 1.59
C GLY A 17 0.46 -8.63 2.95
N LEU A 18 1.23 -8.56 4.03
CA LEU A 18 0.70 -8.76 5.37
C LEU A 18 -0.09 -7.54 5.86
N VAL A 19 0.54 -6.38 6.00
CA VAL A 19 -0.10 -5.21 6.60
C VAL A 19 -1.20 -4.67 5.71
N GLY A 20 -0.91 -4.42 4.42
CA GLY A 20 -1.91 -3.99 3.45
C GLY A 20 -3.12 -4.93 3.42
N GLY A 21 -2.89 -6.24 3.28
CA GLY A 21 -3.95 -7.24 3.29
C GLY A 21 -4.75 -7.30 4.60
N ALA A 22 -4.08 -7.16 5.76
CA ALA A 22 -4.73 -7.12 7.05
C ALA A 22 -5.61 -5.87 7.22
N VAL A 23 -5.14 -4.70 6.76
CA VAL A 23 -5.90 -3.45 6.77
C VAL A 23 -7.14 -3.57 5.89
N VAL A 24 -7.00 -4.08 4.66
CA VAL A 24 -8.15 -4.30 3.76
C VAL A 24 -9.16 -5.24 4.43
N SER A 25 -8.68 -6.37 4.94
CA SER A 25 -9.55 -7.38 5.56
C SER A 25 -10.26 -6.85 6.82
N GLY A 26 -9.54 -6.11 7.66
CA GLY A 26 -10.08 -5.50 8.86
C GLY A 26 -11.10 -4.41 8.54
N ALA A 27 -10.74 -3.46 7.66
CA ALA A 27 -11.62 -2.38 7.26
C ALA A 27 -12.89 -2.90 6.57
N HIS A 28 -12.77 -3.91 5.71
CA HIS A 28 -13.93 -4.53 5.04
C HIS A 28 -14.89 -5.17 6.06
N ARG A 29 -14.37 -5.80 7.12
CA ARG A 29 -15.22 -6.36 8.21
C ARG A 29 -15.98 -5.27 8.96
N LEU A 30 -15.40 -4.08 9.10
CA LEU A 30 -16.03 -2.94 9.78
C LEU A 30 -17.09 -2.23 8.92
N THR A 31 -16.94 -2.24 7.59
CA THR A 31 -17.93 -1.64 6.66
C THR A 31 -19.22 -2.44 6.50
N GLY A 32 -19.32 -3.62 7.13
CA GLY A 32 -20.51 -4.47 7.12
C GLY A 32 -20.61 -5.41 5.92
N ARG A 33 -21.66 -6.25 5.91
CA ARG A 33 -21.86 -7.33 4.91
C ARG A 33 -22.55 -6.89 3.61
N LYS A 34 -23.13 -5.68 3.58
CA LYS A 34 -23.80 -5.19 2.37
C LYS A 34 -22.75 -4.65 1.40
N LYS A 35 -22.67 -5.26 0.23
CA LYS A 35 -21.81 -4.79 -0.86
C LYS A 35 -22.27 -3.41 -1.30
N SER A 36 -21.37 -2.44 -1.19
CA SER A 36 -21.51 -1.07 -1.66
C SER A 36 -20.20 -0.65 -2.30
N PHE A 37 -20.25 0.32 -3.21
CA PHE A 37 -19.05 0.94 -3.77
C PHE A 37 -18.05 1.33 -2.67
N TRP A 38 -18.57 1.95 -1.60
CA TRP A 38 -17.76 2.39 -0.46
C TRP A 38 -17.24 1.25 0.42
N SER A 39 -17.93 0.10 0.47
CA SER A 39 -17.46 -1.06 1.23
C SER A 39 -16.30 -1.78 0.55
N VAL A 40 -15.99 -1.44 -0.70
CA VAL A 40 -14.81 -1.94 -1.43
C VAL A 40 -13.75 -0.85 -1.53
N LEU A 41 -14.14 0.37 -1.93
CA LEU A 41 -13.20 1.46 -2.15
C LEU A 41 -12.43 1.82 -0.87
N VAL A 42 -13.13 2.01 0.25
CA VAL A 42 -12.49 2.49 1.49
C VAL A 42 -11.48 1.48 2.03
N PRO A 43 -11.79 0.17 2.18
CA PRO A 43 -10.81 -0.81 2.63
C PRO A 43 -9.58 -0.91 1.73
N VAL A 44 -9.78 -0.94 0.40
CA VAL A 44 -8.67 -1.03 -0.57
C VAL A 44 -7.79 0.21 -0.51
N TRP A 45 -8.40 1.40 -0.50
CA TRP A 45 -7.70 2.67 -0.37
C TRP A 45 -6.84 2.70 0.90
N LEU A 46 -7.42 2.31 2.05
CA LEU A 46 -6.69 2.24 3.32
C LEU A 46 -5.50 1.27 3.24
N GLY A 47 -5.69 0.09 2.65
CA GLY A 47 -4.61 -0.89 2.47
C GLY A 47 -3.42 -0.34 1.67
N VAL A 48 -3.69 0.33 0.54
CA VAL A 48 -2.68 0.94 -0.31
C VAL A 48 -1.95 2.07 0.42
N VAL A 49 -2.69 2.97 1.07
CA VAL A 49 -2.10 4.12 1.77
C VAL A 49 -1.27 3.68 2.97
N VAL A 50 -1.73 2.71 3.77
CA VAL A 50 -0.96 2.20 4.91
C VAL A 50 0.32 1.50 4.45
N ALA A 51 0.25 0.68 3.39
CA ALA A 51 1.45 0.06 2.81
C ALA A 51 2.45 1.12 2.32
N ALA A 52 1.97 2.17 1.64
CA ALA A 52 2.80 3.28 1.18
C ALA A 52 3.46 4.06 2.33
N VAL A 53 2.73 4.34 3.42
CA VAL A 53 3.27 4.97 4.62
C VAL A 53 4.37 4.11 5.24
N LEU A 54 4.15 2.80 5.38
CA LEU A 54 5.16 1.89 5.93
C LEU A 54 6.44 1.88 5.10
N LEU A 55 6.32 1.76 3.78
CA LEU A 55 7.49 1.81 2.88
C LEU A 55 8.20 3.15 2.98
N ALA A 56 7.45 4.26 2.99
CA ALA A 56 8.02 5.59 3.11
C ALA A 56 8.78 5.79 4.43
N LEU A 57 8.31 5.20 5.52
CA LEU A 57 9.02 5.20 6.80
C LEU A 57 10.29 4.37 6.73
N VAL A 58 10.24 3.14 6.21
CA VAL A 58 11.44 2.28 6.09
C VAL A 58 12.51 2.95 5.24
N LEU A 59 12.13 3.54 4.10
CA LEU A 59 13.03 4.29 3.23
C LEU A 59 13.54 5.56 3.92
N GLY A 60 12.63 6.34 4.52
CA GLY A 60 12.96 7.59 5.19
C GLY A 60 13.89 7.42 6.39
N LEU A 61 13.88 6.26 7.05
CA LEU A 61 14.77 5.98 8.18
C LEU A 61 16.17 5.52 7.75
N GLN A 62 16.40 5.17 6.48
CA GLN A 62 17.70 4.66 6.03
C GLN A 62 18.88 5.60 6.34
N PRO A 63 18.80 6.93 6.12
CA PRO A 63 19.91 7.84 6.47
C PRO A 63 20.27 7.82 7.96
N TRP A 64 19.31 7.53 8.84
CA TRP A 64 19.55 7.52 10.29
C TRP A 64 20.10 6.18 10.77
N LEU A 65 19.82 5.10 10.05
CA LEU A 65 20.24 3.74 10.40
C LEU A 65 21.55 3.32 9.73
N ALA A 66 21.84 3.86 8.54
CA ALA A 66 22.95 3.47 7.71
C ALA A 66 23.61 4.69 7.06
N SER A 67 24.51 5.32 7.82
CA SER A 67 25.41 6.37 7.34
C SER A 67 26.86 6.00 7.65
N ASP A 68 27.79 6.48 6.82
CA ASP A 68 29.23 6.29 7.06
C ASP A 68 29.77 7.26 8.14
N ALA A 69 31.08 7.19 8.41
CA ALA A 69 31.75 8.04 9.39
C ALA A 69 31.72 9.54 9.02
N SER A 70 31.44 9.88 7.76
CA SER A 70 31.27 11.26 7.29
C SER A 70 29.81 11.74 7.32
N GLY A 71 28.88 10.87 7.73
CA GLY A 71 27.44 11.14 7.77
C GLY A 71 26.75 10.99 6.42
N GLN A 72 27.38 10.36 5.43
CA GLN A 72 26.76 10.11 4.13
C GLN A 72 25.87 8.88 4.17
N PRO A 73 24.61 8.96 3.70
CA PRO A 73 23.70 7.81 3.64
C PRO A 73 24.22 6.71 2.71
N LEU A 74 24.20 5.45 3.18
CA LEU A 74 24.69 4.29 2.42
C LEU A 74 23.64 3.70 1.45
N PHE A 75 22.35 3.93 1.72
CA PHE A 75 21.24 3.38 0.93
C PHE A 75 20.34 4.48 0.40
N PHE A 76 19.14 4.65 0.98
CA PHE A 76 18.21 5.68 0.55
C PHE A 76 18.60 7.02 1.19
N PRO A 77 18.78 8.10 0.41
CA PRO A 77 19.43 9.32 0.91
C PRO A 77 18.48 10.32 1.55
N PHE A 78 17.16 10.16 1.40
CA PHE A 78 16.18 11.14 1.87
C PHE A 78 15.55 10.72 3.20
N GLY A 79 15.49 11.67 4.14
CA GLY A 79 14.85 11.48 5.44
C GLY A 79 13.31 11.53 5.39
N PRO A 80 12.61 11.22 6.50
CA PRO A 80 11.16 11.02 6.49
C PRO A 80 10.38 12.26 6.05
N ARG A 81 10.89 13.47 6.32
CA ARG A 81 10.28 14.74 5.91
C ARG A 81 10.09 14.86 4.39
N VAL A 82 10.99 14.25 3.61
CA VAL A 82 10.91 14.24 2.13
C VAL A 82 10.22 12.97 1.66
N THR A 83 10.60 11.82 2.21
CA THR A 83 10.14 10.52 1.74
C THR A 83 8.64 10.31 1.95
N LEU A 84 8.10 10.71 3.11
CA LEU A 84 6.68 10.58 3.42
C LEU A 84 5.78 11.29 2.40
N PRO A 85 5.90 12.61 2.17
CA PRO A 85 5.02 13.28 1.22
C PRO A 85 5.22 12.78 -0.21
N VAL A 86 6.47 12.54 -0.63
CA VAL A 86 6.78 12.09 -2.00
C VAL A 86 6.16 10.74 -2.31
N ILE A 87 6.16 9.81 -1.36
CA ILE A 87 5.57 8.49 -1.56
C ILE A 87 4.08 8.50 -1.27
N VAL A 88 3.63 9.06 -0.15
CA VAL A 88 2.23 8.91 0.28
C VAL A 88 1.28 9.70 -0.60
N LEU A 89 1.60 10.93 -1.02
CA LEU A 89 0.68 11.79 -1.78
C LEU A 89 0.22 11.15 -3.10
N PRO A 90 1.10 10.61 -3.97
CA PRO A 90 0.67 9.85 -5.14
C PRO A 90 -0.20 8.64 -4.78
N HIS A 91 0.11 7.95 -3.68
CA HIS A 91 -0.62 6.75 -3.27
C HIS A 91 -2.01 7.05 -2.70
N LEU A 92 -2.29 8.28 -2.25
CA LEU A 92 -3.66 8.71 -1.97
C LEU A 92 -4.53 8.64 -3.23
N ALA A 93 -3.99 9.04 -4.40
CA ALA A 93 -4.69 8.98 -5.67
C ALA A 93 -4.70 7.55 -6.26
N ILE A 94 -3.56 6.85 -6.24
CA ILE A 94 -3.46 5.47 -6.72
C ILE A 94 -4.41 4.56 -5.90
N GLY A 95 -4.50 4.75 -4.59
CA GLY A 95 -5.43 3.98 -3.75
C GLY A 95 -6.89 4.16 -4.16
N VAL A 96 -7.28 5.35 -4.65
CA VAL A 96 -8.64 5.58 -5.15
C VAL A 96 -8.85 4.83 -6.46
N ALA A 97 -7.89 4.94 -7.39
CA ALA A 97 -7.92 4.22 -8.65
C ALA A 97 -8.00 2.70 -8.44
N GLU A 98 -7.21 2.16 -7.50
CA GLU A 98 -7.21 0.74 -7.16
C GLU A 98 -8.53 0.30 -6.50
N GLY A 99 -9.09 1.14 -5.62
CA GLY A 99 -10.41 0.87 -5.03
C GLY A 99 -11.53 0.86 -6.07
N MET A 100 -11.49 1.78 -7.04
CA MET A 100 -12.42 1.81 -8.17
C MET A 100 -12.26 0.57 -9.06
N LEU A 101 -11.02 0.22 -9.44
CA LEU A 101 -10.71 -0.97 -10.23
C LEU A 101 -11.23 -2.24 -9.53
N SER A 102 -10.95 -2.37 -8.22
CA SER A 102 -11.43 -3.49 -7.41
C SER A 102 -12.94 -3.59 -7.40
N TRP A 103 -13.66 -2.47 -7.27
CA TRP A 103 -15.11 -2.45 -7.37
C TRP A 103 -15.63 -2.93 -8.73
N PHE A 104 -15.03 -2.44 -9.82
CA PHE A 104 -15.42 -2.84 -11.18
C PHE A 104 -15.19 -4.33 -11.42
N VAL A 105 -14.03 -4.84 -11.00
CA VAL A 105 -13.70 -6.27 -11.13
C VAL A 105 -14.69 -7.13 -10.33
N LEU A 106 -14.94 -6.79 -9.06
CA LEU A 106 -15.90 -7.56 -8.23
C LEU A 106 -17.32 -7.52 -8.80
N SER A 107 -17.75 -6.38 -9.34
CA SER A 107 -19.07 -6.24 -9.96
C SER A 107 -19.18 -7.01 -11.27
N ALA A 108 -18.14 -7.00 -12.10
CA ALA A 108 -18.08 -7.79 -13.33
C ALA A 108 -18.05 -9.30 -13.06
N LEU A 109 -17.35 -9.74 -12.01
CA LEU A 109 -17.32 -11.15 -11.60
C LEU A 109 -18.68 -11.65 -11.13
N GLU A 110 -19.42 -10.84 -10.36
CA GLU A 110 -20.79 -11.18 -9.94
C GLU A 110 -21.75 -11.28 -11.12
N ALA A 111 -21.68 -10.32 -12.06
CA ALA A 111 -22.49 -10.36 -13.27
C ALA A 111 -22.27 -11.64 -14.11
N ARG A 112 -21.06 -12.22 -14.06
CA ARG A 112 -20.70 -13.46 -14.76
C ARG A 112 -21.00 -14.74 -13.97
N ARG A 113 -21.10 -14.65 -12.64
CA ARG A 113 -21.43 -15.80 -11.76
C ARG A 113 -22.92 -16.16 -11.78
N MET A 114 -23.75 -15.42 -12.53
CA MET A 114 -25.13 -15.81 -12.84
C MET A 114 -25.25 -16.41 -14.25
N PRO A 115 -25.04 -17.72 -14.46
CA PRO A 115 -26.00 -18.50 -15.20
C PRO A 115 -27.20 -18.82 -14.28
N ALA A 116 -28.40 -18.47 -14.74
CA ALA A 116 -29.66 -18.97 -14.19
C ALA A 116 -29.76 -20.49 -14.32
#